data_AF-A0A6I1JAG1-F1
#
_entry.id   AF-A0A6I1JAG1-F1
#
_cell.length_a   1.000
_cell.length_b   1.000
_cell.length_c   1.000
_cell.angle_alpha   90.00
_cell.angle_beta   90.00
_cell.angle_gamma   90.00
#
_symmetry.space_group_name_H-M   'P 1'
#
loop_
_entity.id
_entity.type
_entity.pdbx_description
1 polymer ?
#
loop_
_entity_poly.entity_id
_entity_poly.type
_entity_poly.pdbx_seq_one_letter_code
_entity_poly.pdbx_strand_id
1 'polypeptide(L)'
;MILNTLSAEMNRDNLRLLQPGSGRLIDLRNMHYGAQLDYAALQSGMLFSAFDLGLIAAADVSYMAGLLDEIAPLFENGTLRPVPYRSAPVERIGETIRSFRKAAHIGKFVATFTDS
;
A
#
# COMPACT_ATOMS: atom_id res chain seq x y z
N MET A 1 -7.26 -8.80 -11.08
CA MET A 1 -6.09 -8.48 -10.24
C MET A 1 -6.60 -8.11 -8.85
N ILE A 2 -5.92 -8.55 -7.80
CA ILE A 2 -6.21 -8.20 -6.41
C ILE A 2 -4.98 -7.50 -5.83
N LEU A 3 -5.19 -6.35 -5.21
CA LEU A 3 -4.20 -5.64 -4.41
C LEU A 3 -4.53 -5.87 -2.94
N ASN A 4 -3.68 -6.60 -2.22
CA ASN A 4 -3.94 -7.05 -0.87
C ASN A 4 -3.12 -6.27 0.17
N THR A 5 -3.79 -5.85 1.23
CA THR A 5 -3.17 -5.28 2.44
C THR A 5 -3.60 -6.05 3.70
N LEU A 6 -4.30 -7.18 3.55
CA LEU A 6 -4.78 -8.03 4.65
C LEU A 6 -3.70 -9.02 5.09
N SER A 7 -3.95 -9.75 6.19
CA SER A 7 -3.03 -10.79 6.66
C SER A 7 -2.82 -11.90 5.64
N ALA A 8 -1.64 -12.54 5.68
CA ALA A 8 -1.30 -13.63 4.79
C ALA A 8 -2.26 -14.83 4.90
N GLU A 9 -2.92 -15.00 6.05
CA GLU A 9 -3.95 -16.03 6.28
C GLU A 9 -5.17 -15.86 5.36
N MET A 10 -5.45 -14.63 4.91
CA MET A 10 -6.54 -14.31 3.97
C MET A 10 -6.15 -14.57 2.50
N ASN A 11 -4.87 -14.85 2.21
CA ASN A 11 -4.40 -14.97 0.83
C ASN A 11 -5.01 -16.16 0.10
N ARG A 12 -5.34 -17.26 0.79
CA ARG A 12 -6.00 -18.41 0.16
C ARG A 12 -7.37 -18.05 -0.40
N ASP A 13 -8.14 -17.25 0.32
CA ASP A 13 -9.46 -16.83 -0.15
C ASP A 13 -9.34 -15.82 -1.28
N ASN A 14 -8.36 -14.90 -1.21
CA ASN A 14 -8.04 -14.02 -2.33
C ASN A 14 -7.66 -14.80 -3.60
N LEU A 15 -6.85 -15.86 -3.48
CA LEU A 15 -6.43 -16.69 -4.62
C LEU A 15 -7.63 -17.41 -5.27
N ARG A 16 -8.65 -17.80 -4.51
CA ARG A 16 -9.87 -18.42 -5.06
C ARG A 16 -10.75 -17.45 -5.85
N LEU A 17 -10.63 -16.14 -5.61
CA LEU A 17 -11.37 -15.10 -6.34
C LEU A 17 -10.72 -14.71 -7.67
N LEU A 18 -9.50 -15.16 -7.92
CA LEU A 18 -8.77 -14.82 -9.14
C LEU A 18 -9.22 -15.70 -10.31
N GLN A 19 -9.20 -15.09 -11.51
CA GLN A 19 -9.41 -15.86 -12.74
C GLN A 19 -8.26 -16.84 -12.95
N PRO A 20 -8.54 -18.15 -13.19
CA PRO A 20 -7.51 -19.12 -13.53
C PRO A 20 -6.70 -18.69 -14.76
N GLY A 21 -5.41 -18.98 -14.78
CA GLY A 21 -4.50 -18.70 -15.90
C GLY A 21 -4.05 -17.25 -16.09
N SER A 22 -4.78 -16.25 -15.58
CA SER A 22 -4.44 -14.83 -15.77
C SER A 22 -4.50 -13.98 -14.50
N GLY A 23 -5.01 -14.55 -13.40
CA GLY A 23 -5.13 -13.91 -12.11
C GLY A 23 -3.80 -13.40 -11.56
N ARG A 24 -3.84 -12.22 -10.93
CA ARG A 24 -2.68 -11.59 -10.28
C ARG A 24 -3.04 -11.14 -8.88
N LEU A 25 -2.27 -11.60 -7.89
CA LEU A 25 -2.31 -11.10 -6.51
C LEU A 25 -1.03 -10.30 -6.25
N ILE A 26 -1.19 -9.03 -5.88
CA ILE A 26 -0.09 -8.15 -5.44
C ILE A 26 -0.28 -7.90 -3.95
N ASP A 27 0.69 -8.28 -3.12
CA ASP A 27 0.62 -8.11 -1.66
C ASP A 27 1.56 -7.00 -1.20
N LEU A 28 0.98 -5.97 -0.58
CA LEU A 28 1.67 -4.74 -0.17
C LEU A 28 2.19 -4.77 1.27
N ARG A 29 1.87 -5.79 2.09
CA ARG A 29 2.26 -5.75 3.50
C ARG A 29 3.74 -6.02 3.73
N ASN A 30 4.46 -6.55 2.74
CA ASN A 30 5.86 -6.95 2.85
C ASN A 30 6.19 -7.73 4.14
N MET A 31 5.27 -8.61 4.58
CA MET A 31 5.42 -9.41 5.80
C MET A 31 5.11 -10.87 5.49
N HIS A 32 5.87 -11.47 4.57
CA HIS A 32 5.71 -12.87 4.18
C HIS A 32 6.78 -13.79 4.74
N TYR A 33 7.45 -13.39 5.82
CA TYR A 33 8.25 -14.32 6.60
C TYR A 33 7.34 -15.41 7.18
N GLY A 34 7.17 -16.52 6.45
CA GLY A 34 6.48 -17.73 6.89
C GLY A 34 5.12 -18.05 6.22
N ALA A 35 4.66 -17.29 5.22
CA ALA A 35 3.40 -17.62 4.54
C ALA A 35 3.59 -18.83 3.61
N GLN A 36 2.95 -19.96 3.91
CA GLN A 36 2.84 -21.09 2.98
C GLN A 36 1.90 -20.70 1.83
N LEU A 37 2.47 -20.38 0.67
CA LEU A 37 1.69 -20.20 -0.55
C LEU A 37 1.16 -21.56 -1.05
N ASP A 38 -0.11 -21.57 -1.46
CA ASP A 38 -0.71 -22.75 -2.08
C ASP A 38 -0.10 -22.98 -3.46
N TYR A 39 0.68 -24.05 -3.58
CA TYR A 39 1.38 -24.41 -4.80
C TYR A 39 0.42 -24.74 -5.96
N ALA A 40 -0.78 -25.26 -5.67
CA ALA A 40 -1.78 -25.58 -6.69
C ALA A 40 -2.30 -24.30 -7.39
N ALA A 41 -2.40 -23.19 -6.65
CA ALA A 41 -2.77 -21.91 -7.22
C ALA A 41 -1.72 -21.40 -8.23
N LEU A 42 -0.43 -21.54 -7.90
CA LEU A 42 0.67 -21.14 -8.80
C LEU A 42 0.74 -22.02 -10.06
N GLN A 43 0.46 -23.32 -9.93
CA GLN A 43 0.40 -24.26 -11.06
C GLN A 43 -0.74 -23.97 -12.05
N SER A 44 -1.76 -23.23 -11.64
CA SER A 44 -2.88 -22.82 -12.50
C SER A 44 -2.59 -21.58 -13.37
N GLY A 45 -1.35 -21.08 -13.39
CA GLY A 45 -0.94 -19.91 -14.17
C GLY A 45 -1.23 -18.56 -13.50
N MET A 46 -1.62 -18.56 -12.22
CA MET A 46 -1.79 -17.32 -11.46
C MET A 46 -0.44 -16.76 -11.00
N LEU A 47 -0.31 -15.43 -11.00
CA LEU A 47 0.89 -14.73 -10.54
C LEU A 47 0.69 -14.17 -9.13
N PHE A 48 1.70 -14.39 -8.28
CA PHE A 48 1.83 -13.75 -6.98
C PHE A 48 3.06 -12.84 -6.97
N SER A 49 2.90 -11.60 -6.51
CA SER A 49 4.01 -10.66 -6.35
C SER A 49 3.92 -10.01 -4.97
N ALA A 50 4.97 -10.21 -4.16
CA ALA A 50 5.20 -9.37 -2.99
C ALA A 50 5.76 -8.04 -3.47
N PHE A 51 5.15 -6.94 -3.05
CA PHE A 51 5.56 -5.60 -3.45
C PHE A 51 5.92 -4.78 -2.22
N ASP A 52 7.16 -4.31 -2.19
CA ASP A 52 7.68 -3.43 -1.15
C ASP A 52 8.20 -2.14 -1.77
N LEU A 53 7.42 -1.07 -1.60
CA LEU A 53 7.81 0.25 -2.08
C LEU A 53 9.08 0.77 -1.37
N GLY A 54 9.30 0.40 -0.11
CA GLY A 54 10.48 0.81 0.65
C GLY A 54 11.76 0.17 0.09
N LEU A 55 11.70 -1.11 -0.25
CA LEU A 55 12.82 -1.80 -0.90
C LEU A 55 13.11 -1.23 -2.29
N ILE A 56 12.07 -0.96 -3.09
CA ILE A 56 12.23 -0.33 -4.42
C ILE A 56 12.85 1.05 -4.28
N ALA A 57 12.34 1.87 -3.37
CA ALA A 57 12.84 3.22 -3.13
C ALA A 57 14.29 3.24 -2.62
N ALA A 58 14.67 2.27 -1.79
CA ALA A 58 16.04 2.12 -1.33
C ALA A 58 17.00 1.63 -2.42
N ALA A 59 16.50 0.85 -3.38
CA ALA A 59 17.29 0.31 -4.48
C ALA A 59 17.52 1.35 -5.60
N ASP A 60 16.52 2.18 -5.91
CA ASP A 60 16.62 3.20 -6.95
C ASP A 60 15.76 4.45 -6.63
N VAL A 61 16.45 5.49 -6.15
CA VAL A 61 15.83 6.79 -5.87
C VAL A 61 15.42 7.53 -7.14
N SER A 62 16.15 7.34 -8.25
CA SER A 62 15.84 8.02 -9.52
C SER A 62 14.57 7.48 -10.13
N TYR A 63 14.36 6.16 -10.03
CA TYR A 63 13.09 5.53 -10.41
C TYR A 63 11.91 6.10 -9.63
N MET A 64 12.06 6.27 -8.31
CA MET A 64 11.02 6.88 -7.47
C MET A 64 10.74 8.34 -7.82
N ALA A 65 11.77 9.12 -8.13
CA ALA A 65 11.61 10.49 -8.59
C ALA A 65 10.82 10.54 -9.92
N GLY A 66 11.18 9.70 -10.89
CA GLY A 66 10.45 9.59 -12.15
C GLY A 66 8.98 9.22 -11.97
N LEU A 67 8.68 8.27 -11.07
CA LEU A 67 7.29 7.95 -10.72
C LEU A 67 6.53 9.15 -10.12
N LEU A 68 7.18 9.96 -9.29
CA LEU A 68 6.58 11.17 -8.75
C LEU A 68 6.33 12.22 -9.84
N ASP A 69 7.27 12.39 -10.77
CA ASP A 69 7.14 13.29 -11.92
C ASP A 69 5.99 12.87 -12.85
N GLU A 70 5.72 11.57 -12.99
CA GLU A 70 4.57 11.06 -13.74
C GLU A 70 3.24 11.31 -13.01
N ILE A 71 3.23 11.22 -11.68
CA ILE A 71 2.00 11.30 -10.87
C ILE A 71 1.61 12.74 -10.53
N ALA A 72 2.57 13.65 -10.33
CA ALA A 72 2.31 15.03 -9.92
C ALA A 72 1.37 15.79 -10.88
N PRO A 73 1.56 15.73 -12.23
CA PRO A 73 0.67 16.39 -13.17
C PRO A 73 -0.78 15.88 -13.11
N LEU A 74 -0.98 14.62 -12.69
CA LEU A 74 -2.33 14.05 -12.53
C LEU A 74 -3.09 14.69 -11.37
N PHE A 75 -2.39 15.19 -10.34
CA PHE A 75 -3.02 16.01 -9.31
C PHE A 75 -3.32 17.42 -9.81
N GLU A 76 -2.39 18.03 -10.53
CA GLU A 76 -2.56 19.39 -11.09
C GLU A 76 -3.74 19.47 -12.07
N ASN A 77 -3.93 18.44 -12.89
CA ASN A 77 -5.04 18.38 -13.85
C ASN A 77 -6.34 17.80 -13.27
N GLY A 78 -6.35 17.40 -11.99
CA GLY A 78 -7.53 16.90 -11.28
C GLY A 78 -7.96 15.46 -11.60
N THR A 79 -7.17 14.71 -12.39
CA THR A 79 -7.38 13.26 -12.61
C THR A 79 -7.25 12.49 -11.31
N LEU A 80 -6.22 12.81 -10.53
CA LEU A 80 -6.07 12.35 -9.15
C LEU A 80 -6.52 13.46 -8.21
N ARG A 81 -7.22 13.05 -7.14
CA ARG A 81 -7.59 13.94 -6.05
C ARG A 81 -6.91 13.47 -4.78
N PRO A 82 -6.42 14.39 -3.92
CA PRO A 82 -5.88 14.01 -2.62
C PRO A 82 -6.91 13.19 -1.84
N VAL A 83 -6.45 12.16 -1.16
CA VAL A 83 -7.28 11.46 -0.18
C VAL A 83 -7.67 12.42 0.94
N PRO A 84 -8.83 12.22 1.61
CA PRO A 84 -9.16 12.98 2.80
C PRO A 84 -7.98 12.97 3.79
N TYR A 85 -7.71 14.10 4.43
CA TYR A 85 -6.64 14.14 5.42
C TYR A 85 -7.05 14.89 6.69
N ARG A 86 -6.36 14.57 7.78
CA ARG A 86 -6.44 15.29 9.05
C ARG A 86 -5.06 15.79 9.40
N SER A 87 -4.94 17.08 9.69
CA SER A 87 -3.70 17.69 10.15
C SER A 87 -3.71 17.97 11.64
N ALA A 88 -2.56 17.83 12.30
CA ALA A 88 -2.36 18.32 13.66
C ALA A 88 -0.92 18.80 13.86
N PRO A 89 -0.69 19.78 14.76
CA PRO A 89 0.65 20.21 15.13
C PRO A 89 1.48 19.04 15.65
N VAL A 90 2.78 19.01 15.32
CA VAL A 90 3.70 17.94 15.71
C VAL A 90 3.75 17.75 17.23
N GLU A 91 3.53 18.81 18.01
CA GLU A 91 3.46 18.81 19.47
C GLU A 91 2.33 17.91 20.00
N ARG A 92 1.27 17.73 19.21
CA ARG A 92 0.10 16.91 19.54
C ARG A 92 0.09 15.54 18.87
N ILE A 93 1.15 15.18 18.14
CA ILE A 93 1.19 13.94 17.34
C ILE A 93 0.92 12.69 18.15
N GLY A 94 1.38 12.64 19.41
CA GLY A 94 1.17 11.51 20.30
C GLY A 94 -0.31 11.26 20.62
N GLU A 95 -1.10 12.33 20.82
CA GLU A 95 -2.55 12.24 21.00
C GLU A 95 -3.21 11.70 19.73
N THR A 96 -2.78 12.22 18.58
CA THR A 96 -3.33 11.82 17.29
C THR A 96 -3.03 10.36 16.99
N ILE A 97 -1.79 9.88 17.14
CA ILE A 97 -1.42 8.48 16.94
C ILE A 97 -2.26 7.57 17.85
N ARG A 98 -2.52 7.96 19.10
CA ARG A 98 -3.39 7.18 20.00
C ARG A 98 -4.81 7.05 19.48
N SER A 99 -5.39 8.11 18.90
CA SER A 99 -6.72 8.03 18.27
C SER A 99 -6.77 7.10 17.05
N PHE A 100 -5.62 6.86 16.38
CA PHE A 100 -5.53 6.01 15.19
C PHE A 100 -5.56 4.51 15.50
N ARG A 101 -5.19 4.11 16.73
CA ARG A 101 -5.14 2.69 17.16
C ARG A 101 -6.50 1.98 17.11
N LYS A 102 -7.61 2.72 16.94
CA LYS A 102 -8.96 2.16 16.79
C LYS A 102 -9.38 1.88 15.34
N ALA A 103 -8.46 2.00 14.36
CA ALA A 103 -8.76 1.86 12.93
C ALA A 103 -9.91 2.75 12.42
N ALA A 104 -10.23 3.82 13.15
CA ALA A 104 -11.41 4.66 12.91
C ALA A 104 -11.12 5.85 11.97
N HIS A 105 -9.93 5.92 11.38
CA HIS A 105 -9.54 7.03 10.51
C HIS A 105 -9.75 6.65 9.05
N ILE A 106 -10.20 7.63 8.27
CA ILE A 106 -10.28 7.55 6.80
C ILE A 106 -9.25 8.53 6.24
N GLY A 107 -8.39 8.04 5.36
CA GLY A 107 -7.41 8.86 4.64
C GLY A 107 -6.08 9.08 5.36
N LYS A 108 -5.41 10.21 5.09
CA LYS A 108 -4.03 10.49 5.51
C LYS A 108 -3.98 11.36 6.78
N PHE A 109 -3.03 11.07 7.68
CA PHE A 109 -2.64 12.02 8.73
C PHE A 109 -1.44 12.86 8.26
N VAL A 110 -1.50 14.16 8.53
CA VAL A 110 -0.44 15.12 8.19
C VAL A 110 0.02 15.81 9.48
N ALA A 111 1.28 15.63 9.85
CA ALA A 111 1.88 16.43 10.92
C ALA A 111 2.29 17.79 10.36
N THR A 112 1.92 18.87 11.05
CA THR A 112 2.30 20.24 10.66
C THR A 112 3.36 20.75 11.62
N PHE A 113 4.41 21.35 11.07
CA PHE A 113 5.41 22.08 11.83
C PHE A 113 5.06 23.56 11.76
N THR A 114 5.19 24.27 12.88
CA THR A 114 5.09 25.73 12.87
C THR A 114 6.42 26.26 12.35
N ASP A 115 6.42 26.99 11.24
CA ASP A 115 7.63 27.67 10.75
C ASP A 115 8.14 28.61 11.86
N SER A 116 9.38 28.41 12.28
CA SER A 116 10.07 29.26 13.26
C SER A 116 10.94 30.30 12.56
#